data_AF-A0AB35K4B7-F1
#
_entry.id   AF-A0AB35K4B7-F1
#
_cell.length_a   1.000
_cell.length_b   1.000
_cell.length_c   1.000
_cell.angle_alpha   90.00
_cell.angle_beta   90.00
_cell.angle_gamma   90.00
#
_symmetry.space_group_name_H-M   'P 1'
#
loop_
_entity.id
_entity.type
_entity.pdbx_description
1 polymer ?
#
loop_
_entity_poly.entity_id
_entity_poly.type
_entity_poly.pdbx_seq_one_letter_code
_entity_poly.pdbx_strand_id
1 'polypeptide(L)'
;MTDSEKTEHIKKVVTAEGVALRKRHPILNHQNAIGAMILFISLVGMIATAVPYINHQFSAWLAIPIIAFFASLTHELEHDLIHWMYFRKKPWAHHLMMGLVWLARPSTINPWKRRELHFNHHKNSGTEVDLEERALTNGEQWSIRRLIAIGDNGLAVLFRIISASNWTVRKVIFKRAFMAYFPLGIIHWSLWYIFLGFHAVDAVSSWANAPIAWSATTLNIMHVVNILTVVWVAPNVLRTFCLHFVTSNMHYYGDVELGNVIQQTQVLTPWWMMPFQLFCFNFGSTHAIHHFVVKEPFYIRQMTAPVAHKVMRDMGVRFNDVGTFKRANRWNLNDLSESKS
;
A
#
# COMPACT_ATOMS: atom_id res chain seq x y z
N MET A 1 -28.13 12.68 15.29
CA MET A 1 -27.87 11.39 14.64
C MET A 1 -26.82 10.66 15.45
N THR A 2 -27.06 9.39 15.77
CA THR A 2 -26.04 8.47 16.32
C THR A 2 -24.97 8.18 15.25
N ASP A 3 -23.81 7.67 15.65
CA ASP A 3 -22.74 7.34 14.69
C ASP A 3 -23.15 6.23 13.70
N SER A 4 -24.04 5.32 14.11
CA SER A 4 -24.66 4.34 13.23
C SER A 4 -25.56 5.01 12.18
N GLU A 5 -26.44 5.93 12.59
CA GLU A 5 -27.31 6.68 11.67
C GLU A 5 -26.49 7.54 10.69
N LYS A 6 -25.42 8.18 11.16
CA LYS A 6 -24.47 8.93 10.33
C LYS A 6 -23.79 8.02 9.31
N THR A 7 -23.31 6.86 9.74
CA THR A 7 -22.69 5.85 8.87
C THR A 7 -23.63 5.40 7.75
N GLU A 8 -24.87 5.05 8.09
CA GLU A 8 -25.89 4.65 7.10
C GLU A 8 -26.26 5.80 6.17
N HIS A 9 -26.28 7.04 6.66
CA HIS A 9 -26.49 8.22 5.82
C HIS A 9 -25.36 8.41 4.80
N ILE A 10 -24.09 8.32 5.22
CA ILE A 10 -22.93 8.38 4.31
C ILE A 10 -23.07 7.29 3.24
N LYS A 11 -23.30 6.03 3.65
CA LYS A 11 -23.45 4.89 2.72
C LYS A 11 -24.54 5.15 1.70
N LYS A 12 -25.72 5.61 2.13
CA LYS A 12 -26.85 5.91 1.27
C LYS A 12 -26.50 6.96 0.22
N VAL A 13 -25.91 8.08 0.64
CA VAL A 13 -25.56 9.20 -0.25
C VAL A 13 -24.50 8.79 -1.26
N VAL A 14 -23.42 8.15 -0.80
CA VAL A 14 -22.30 7.73 -1.68
C VAL A 14 -22.74 6.64 -2.66
N THR A 15 -23.55 5.68 -2.21
CA THR A 15 -24.10 4.63 -3.10
C THR A 15 -25.04 5.23 -4.15
N ALA A 16 -25.89 6.18 -3.75
CA ALA A 16 -26.77 6.86 -4.69
C ALA A 16 -25.99 7.64 -5.76
N GLU A 17 -24.89 8.30 -5.37
CA GLU A 17 -24.00 8.97 -6.33
C GLU A 17 -23.32 7.96 -7.27
N GLY A 18 -22.86 6.81 -6.75
CA GLY A 18 -22.31 5.73 -7.59
C GLY A 18 -23.32 5.18 -8.60
N VAL A 19 -24.61 5.09 -8.23
CA VAL A 19 -25.70 4.71 -9.14
C VAL A 19 -25.96 5.81 -10.18
N ALA A 20 -26.04 7.08 -9.75
CA ALA A 20 -26.25 8.21 -10.65
C ALA A 20 -25.11 8.34 -11.66
N LEU A 21 -23.87 8.13 -11.21
CA LEU A 21 -22.68 8.17 -12.06
C LEU A 21 -22.73 7.10 -13.17
N ARG A 22 -23.13 5.87 -12.84
CA ARG A 22 -23.30 4.79 -13.84
C ARG A 22 -24.46 5.04 -14.80
N LYS A 23 -25.51 5.75 -14.37
CA LYS A 23 -26.58 6.21 -15.27
C LYS A 23 -26.08 7.28 -16.23
N ARG A 24 -25.28 8.25 -15.75
CA ARG A 24 -24.67 9.29 -16.59
C ARG A 24 -23.62 8.74 -17.56
N HIS A 25 -22.84 7.75 -17.13
CA HIS A 25 -21.78 7.13 -17.92
C HIS A 25 -21.97 5.60 -17.98
N PRO A 26 -22.78 5.10 -18.93
CA PRO A 26 -23.10 3.67 -19.03
C PRO A 26 -21.88 2.75 -19.17
N ILE A 27 -20.76 3.25 -19.68
CA ILE A 27 -19.50 2.51 -19.77
C ILE A 27 -19.04 1.95 -18.42
N LEU A 28 -19.35 2.65 -17.31
CA LEU A 28 -19.01 2.26 -15.95
C LEU A 28 -19.72 0.99 -15.48
N ASN A 29 -20.74 0.51 -16.21
CA ASN A 29 -21.35 -0.79 -15.97
C ASN A 29 -20.47 -1.96 -16.46
N HIS A 30 -19.47 -1.71 -17.30
CA HIS A 30 -18.52 -2.71 -17.78
C HIS A 30 -17.30 -2.86 -16.85
N GLN A 31 -17.56 -3.00 -15.54
CA GLN A 31 -16.53 -3.02 -14.49
C GLN A 31 -15.38 -4.00 -14.76
N ASN A 32 -15.66 -5.21 -15.23
CA ASN A 32 -14.62 -6.21 -15.57
C ASN A 32 -13.72 -5.74 -16.72
N ALA A 33 -14.30 -5.12 -17.75
CA ALA A 33 -13.54 -4.61 -18.89
C ALA A 33 -12.67 -3.42 -18.48
N ILE A 34 -13.21 -2.51 -17.65
CA ILE A 34 -12.46 -1.38 -17.10
C ILE A 34 -11.28 -1.88 -16.24
N GLY A 35 -11.53 -2.80 -15.32
CA GLY A 35 -10.47 -3.38 -14.48
C GLY A 35 -9.36 -4.05 -15.29
N ALA A 36 -9.74 -4.84 -16.31
CA ALA A 36 -8.77 -5.47 -17.21
C ALA A 36 -8.01 -4.44 -18.06
N MET A 37 -8.67 -3.39 -18.54
CA MET A 37 -8.06 -2.32 -19.33
C MET A 37 -7.05 -1.53 -18.50
N ILE A 38 -7.39 -1.17 -17.26
CA ILE A 38 -6.48 -0.48 -16.33
C ILE A 38 -5.25 -1.36 -16.07
N LEU A 39 -5.44 -2.67 -15.84
CA LEU A 39 -4.32 -3.59 -15.66
C LEU A 39 -3.44 -3.65 -16.92
N PHE A 40 -4.05 -3.80 -18.09
CA PHE A 40 -3.32 -3.85 -19.36
C PHE A 40 -2.50 -2.59 -19.59
N ILE A 41 -3.11 -1.40 -19.45
CA ILE A 41 -2.42 -0.12 -19.59
C ILE A 41 -1.29 0.00 -18.56
N SER A 42 -1.51 -0.45 -17.32
CA SER A 42 -0.47 -0.41 -16.28
C SER A 42 0.73 -1.28 -16.65
N LEU A 43 0.50 -2.54 -17.07
CA LEU A 43 1.58 -3.45 -17.46
C LEU A 43 2.31 -2.95 -18.72
N VAL A 44 1.57 -2.49 -19.73
CA VAL A 44 2.16 -1.91 -20.94
C VAL A 44 2.96 -0.66 -20.61
N GLY A 45 2.46 0.21 -19.74
CA GLY A 45 3.18 1.40 -19.29
C GLY A 45 4.48 1.07 -18.57
N MET A 46 4.49 0.04 -17.71
CA MET A 46 5.70 -0.45 -17.06
C MET A 46 6.72 -0.99 -18.09
N ILE A 47 6.27 -1.82 -19.04
CA ILE A 47 7.15 -2.39 -20.08
C ILE A 47 7.67 -1.28 -21.03
N ALA A 48 6.79 -0.39 -21.48
CA ALA A 48 7.12 0.73 -22.35
C ALA A 48 8.07 1.74 -21.69
N THR A 49 8.18 1.73 -20.36
CA THR A 49 9.18 2.51 -19.62
C THR A 49 10.48 1.71 -19.43
N ALA A 50 10.38 0.41 -19.13
CA ALA A 50 11.52 -0.46 -18.93
C ALA A 50 12.36 -0.64 -20.20
N VAL A 51 11.73 -0.78 -21.37
CA VAL A 51 12.43 -1.00 -22.65
C VAL A 51 13.36 0.17 -23.01
N PRO A 52 12.92 1.45 -23.02
CA PRO A 52 13.82 2.58 -23.21
C PRO A 52 14.94 2.66 -22.16
N TYR A 53 14.68 2.32 -20.91
CA TYR A 53 15.73 2.26 -19.88
C TYR A 53 16.80 1.21 -20.19
N ILE A 54 16.39 0.00 -20.57
CA ILE A 54 17.31 -1.09 -20.95
C ILE A 54 18.14 -0.72 -22.20
N ASN A 55 17.55 0.04 -23.12
CA ASN A 55 18.25 0.56 -24.31
C ASN A 55 19.00 1.88 -24.05
N HIS A 56 19.22 2.25 -22.78
CA HIS A 56 19.97 3.45 -22.37
C HIS A 56 19.37 4.80 -22.84
N GLN A 57 18.09 4.82 -23.18
CA GLN A 57 17.38 6.03 -23.60
C GLN A 57 16.78 6.79 -22.41
N PHE A 58 16.37 6.08 -21.36
CA PHE A 58 15.86 6.67 -20.11
C PHE A 58 16.89 6.53 -19.00
N SER A 59 16.98 7.55 -18.14
CA SER A 59 17.72 7.45 -16.87
C SER A 59 16.90 6.68 -15.83
N ALA A 60 17.57 6.13 -14.82
CA ALA A 60 16.90 5.48 -13.70
C ALA A 60 15.94 6.44 -12.96
N TRP A 61 16.32 7.71 -12.83
CA TRP A 61 15.52 8.76 -12.19
C TRP A 61 14.20 9.05 -12.92
N LEU A 62 14.14 8.79 -14.22
CA LEU A 62 12.90 8.90 -15.01
C LEU A 62 12.10 7.59 -14.99
N ALA A 63 12.78 6.45 -15.15
CA ALA A 63 12.11 5.16 -15.22
C ALA A 63 11.42 4.78 -13.90
N ILE A 64 12.07 5.02 -12.76
CA ILE A 64 11.58 4.61 -11.44
C ILE A 64 10.22 5.26 -11.10
N PRO A 65 10.06 6.59 -11.17
CA PRO A 65 8.77 7.23 -10.88
C PRO A 65 7.64 6.81 -11.82
N ILE A 66 7.92 6.68 -13.12
CA ILE A 66 6.89 6.30 -14.11
C ILE A 66 6.40 4.87 -13.83
N ILE A 67 7.31 3.92 -13.60
CA ILE A 67 6.94 2.55 -13.25
C ILE A 67 6.21 2.51 -11.90
N ALA A 68 6.63 3.31 -10.92
CA ALA A 68 5.98 3.40 -9.61
C ALA A 68 4.54 3.92 -9.72
N PHE A 69 4.28 4.87 -10.61
CA PHE A 69 2.93 5.37 -10.90
C PHE A 69 2.03 4.27 -11.49
N PHE A 70 2.48 3.55 -12.53
CA PHE A 70 1.70 2.42 -13.07
C PHE A 70 1.52 1.30 -12.04
N ALA A 71 2.53 1.02 -11.22
CA ALA A 71 2.40 0.10 -10.09
C ALA A 71 1.29 0.56 -9.11
N SER A 72 1.16 1.86 -8.83
CA SER A 72 0.09 2.36 -7.94
C SER A 72 -1.33 2.06 -8.47
N LEU A 73 -1.55 2.06 -9.78
CA LEU A 73 -2.84 1.64 -10.36
C LEU A 73 -3.13 0.17 -10.09
N THR A 74 -2.11 -0.69 -10.24
CA THR A 74 -2.25 -2.12 -9.93
C THR A 74 -2.50 -2.39 -8.45
N HIS A 75 -2.15 -1.45 -7.56
CA HIS A 75 -2.49 -1.52 -6.15
C HIS A 75 -3.97 -1.33 -5.89
N GLU A 76 -4.52 -0.25 -6.42
CA GLU A 76 -5.95 0.01 -6.31
C GLU A 76 -6.77 -1.15 -6.91
N LEU A 77 -6.29 -1.72 -8.02
CA LEU A 77 -6.89 -2.93 -8.60
C LEU A 77 -6.81 -4.14 -7.67
N GLU A 78 -5.67 -4.40 -7.02
CA GLU A 78 -5.58 -5.48 -6.04
C GLU A 78 -6.54 -5.25 -4.87
N HIS A 79 -6.64 -4.02 -4.40
CA HIS A 79 -7.54 -3.65 -3.31
C HIS A 79 -9.01 -3.90 -3.66
N ASP A 80 -9.41 -3.70 -4.91
CA ASP A 80 -10.72 -4.10 -5.41
C ASP A 80 -10.83 -5.64 -5.62
N LEU A 81 -9.76 -6.29 -6.10
CA LEU A 81 -9.74 -7.74 -6.34
C LEU A 81 -9.83 -8.56 -5.04
N ILE A 82 -9.23 -8.11 -3.94
CA ILE A 82 -9.37 -8.81 -2.66
C ILE A 82 -10.84 -8.83 -2.20
N HIS A 83 -11.67 -7.88 -2.63
CA HIS A 83 -13.13 -7.83 -2.46
C HIS A 83 -13.94 -8.53 -3.57
N TRP A 84 -13.31 -9.31 -4.44
CA TRP A 84 -13.98 -10.02 -5.55
C TRP A 84 -14.72 -9.10 -6.53
N MET A 85 -14.23 -7.87 -6.73
CA MET A 85 -14.95 -6.87 -7.54
C MET A 85 -14.82 -7.10 -9.04
N TYR A 86 -13.74 -7.76 -9.50
CA TYR A 86 -13.57 -8.10 -10.92
C TYR A 86 -13.66 -9.60 -11.14
N PHE A 87 -14.32 -9.99 -12.23
CA PHE A 87 -14.45 -11.35 -12.74
C PHE A 87 -15.00 -12.36 -11.71
N ARG A 88 -15.88 -11.94 -10.80
CA ARG A 88 -16.47 -12.83 -9.77
C ARG A 88 -17.11 -14.11 -10.32
N LYS A 89 -17.72 -14.03 -11.50
CA LYS A 89 -18.34 -15.18 -12.20
C LYS A 89 -17.36 -16.01 -13.05
N LYS A 90 -16.09 -15.59 -13.17
CA LYS A 90 -15.03 -16.26 -13.94
C LYS A 90 -13.77 -16.37 -13.07
N PRO A 91 -13.70 -17.33 -12.13
CA PRO A 91 -12.62 -17.41 -11.13
C PRO A 91 -11.21 -17.48 -11.73
N TRP A 92 -11.03 -18.15 -12.88
CA TRP A 92 -9.73 -18.19 -13.55
C TRP A 92 -9.24 -16.79 -13.95
N ALA A 93 -10.12 -15.94 -14.48
CA ALA A 93 -9.78 -14.59 -14.91
C ALA A 93 -9.50 -13.69 -13.70
N HIS A 94 -10.27 -13.86 -12.63
CA HIS A 94 -10.04 -13.20 -11.36
C HIS A 94 -8.66 -13.54 -10.78
N HIS A 95 -8.30 -14.83 -10.73
CA HIS A 95 -7.02 -15.29 -10.18
C HIS A 95 -5.83 -14.95 -11.08
N LEU A 96 -6.02 -14.94 -12.41
CA LEU A 96 -5.03 -14.40 -13.34
C LEU A 96 -4.76 -12.92 -13.05
N MET A 97 -5.82 -12.12 -12.91
CA MET A 97 -5.70 -10.69 -12.60
C MET A 97 -4.98 -10.46 -11.25
N MET A 98 -5.32 -11.25 -10.21
CA MET A 98 -4.62 -11.25 -8.92
C MET A 98 -3.13 -11.61 -9.05
N GLY A 99 -2.79 -12.62 -9.86
CA GLY A 99 -1.40 -13.01 -10.10
C GLY A 99 -0.62 -11.92 -10.83
N LEU A 100 -1.23 -11.27 -11.83
CA LEU A 100 -0.59 -10.20 -12.60
C LEU A 100 -0.35 -8.92 -11.77
N VAL A 101 -1.30 -8.51 -10.91
CA VAL A 101 -1.06 -7.37 -10.01
C VAL A 101 0.04 -7.66 -8.98
N TRP A 102 0.17 -8.92 -8.54
CA TRP A 102 1.26 -9.32 -7.64
C TRP A 102 2.61 -9.39 -8.36
N LEU A 103 2.64 -9.85 -9.60
CA LEU A 103 3.85 -9.83 -10.44
C LEU A 103 4.33 -8.39 -10.69
N ALA A 104 3.41 -7.48 -10.96
CA ALA A 104 3.72 -6.05 -11.10
C ALA A 104 4.25 -5.44 -9.79
N ARG A 105 3.80 -5.95 -8.64
CA ARG A 105 4.14 -5.44 -7.30
C ARG A 105 4.60 -6.53 -6.35
N PRO A 106 5.82 -7.04 -6.53
CA PRO A 106 6.31 -8.15 -5.73
C PRO A 106 6.67 -7.73 -4.30
N SER A 107 6.81 -6.42 -3.99
CA SER A 107 7.24 -5.92 -2.67
C SER A 107 6.25 -6.19 -1.52
N THR A 108 5.01 -6.55 -1.85
CA THR A 108 3.93 -6.81 -0.89
C THR A 108 3.72 -8.30 -0.66
N ILE A 109 3.00 -8.63 0.40
CA ILE A 109 2.55 -9.99 0.65
C ILE A 109 1.67 -10.51 -0.49
N ASN A 110 1.61 -11.83 -0.64
CA ASN A 110 0.73 -12.55 -1.52
C ASN A 110 -0.73 -12.03 -1.37
N PRO A 111 -1.40 -11.65 -2.47
CA PRO A 111 -2.69 -10.97 -2.40
C PRO A 111 -3.83 -11.87 -1.92
N TRP A 112 -3.72 -13.20 -2.09
CA TRP A 112 -4.68 -14.14 -1.51
C TRP A 112 -4.57 -14.16 0.03
N LYS A 113 -3.35 -14.11 0.57
CA LYS A 113 -3.17 -13.98 2.02
C LYS A 113 -3.60 -12.60 2.51
N ARG A 114 -3.28 -11.55 1.74
CA ARG A 114 -3.70 -10.18 2.04
C ARG A 114 -5.21 -10.07 2.12
N ARG A 115 -5.98 -10.75 1.25
CA ARG A 115 -7.45 -10.76 1.32
C ARG A 115 -7.97 -11.14 2.71
N GLU A 116 -7.42 -12.18 3.32
CA GLU A 116 -7.84 -12.62 4.66
C GLU A 116 -7.57 -11.53 5.70
N LEU A 117 -6.38 -10.92 5.64
CA LEU A 117 -5.99 -9.82 6.53
C LEU A 117 -6.88 -8.59 6.31
N HIS A 118 -7.21 -8.29 5.06
CA HIS A 118 -8.03 -7.15 4.72
C HIS A 118 -9.49 -7.29 5.16
N PHE A 119 -10.07 -8.48 5.04
CA PHE A 119 -11.39 -8.72 5.64
C PHE A 119 -11.38 -8.65 7.17
N ASN A 120 -10.27 -9.02 7.81
CA ASN A 120 -10.11 -8.83 9.25
C ASN A 120 -9.99 -7.34 9.61
N HIS A 121 -9.23 -6.58 8.83
CA HIS A 121 -9.07 -5.13 8.96
C HIS A 121 -10.42 -4.41 8.90
N HIS A 122 -11.28 -4.68 7.91
CA HIS A 122 -12.62 -4.08 7.85
C HIS A 122 -13.48 -4.35 9.09
N LYS A 123 -13.34 -5.53 9.71
CA LYS A 123 -14.11 -5.93 10.88
C LYS A 123 -13.57 -5.35 12.17
N ASN A 124 -12.25 -5.26 12.29
CA ASN A 124 -11.55 -4.97 13.54
C ASN A 124 -10.64 -3.74 13.44
N SER A 125 -10.88 -2.86 12.46
CA SER A 125 -10.03 -1.70 12.17
C SER A 125 -9.80 -0.88 13.42
N GLY A 126 -8.55 -0.48 13.62
CA GLY A 126 -8.13 0.33 14.77
C GLY A 126 -8.00 -0.44 16.08
N THR A 127 -8.05 -1.77 16.07
CA THR A 127 -7.77 -2.62 17.25
C THR A 127 -6.43 -3.35 17.12
N GLU A 128 -5.97 -3.96 18.21
CA GLU A 128 -4.71 -4.73 18.23
C GLU A 128 -4.71 -5.96 17.31
N VAL A 129 -5.88 -6.50 16.98
CA VAL A 129 -6.03 -7.68 16.11
C VAL A 129 -6.09 -7.31 14.63
N ASP A 130 -6.14 -6.02 14.28
CA ASP A 130 -6.00 -5.51 12.90
C ASP A 130 -4.57 -5.69 12.41
N LEU A 131 -4.26 -6.91 11.98
CA LEU A 131 -2.91 -7.27 11.56
C LEU A 131 -2.47 -6.59 10.27
N GLU A 132 -3.39 -6.14 9.39
CA GLU A 132 -3.01 -5.45 8.15
C GLU A 132 -2.33 -4.12 8.49
N GLU A 133 -2.98 -3.28 9.30
CA GLU A 133 -2.45 -1.96 9.66
C GLU A 133 -1.36 -2.04 10.75
N ARG A 134 -1.45 -2.99 11.68
CA ARG A 134 -0.38 -3.20 12.69
C ARG A 134 0.92 -3.67 12.05
N ALA A 135 0.85 -4.48 10.99
CA ALA A 135 2.02 -4.85 10.20
C ALA A 135 2.66 -3.65 9.47
N LEU A 136 1.96 -2.52 9.39
CA LEU A 136 2.43 -1.25 8.83
C LEU A 136 2.73 -0.19 9.89
N THR A 137 2.86 -0.59 11.17
CA THR A 137 3.20 0.29 12.32
C THR A 137 2.10 1.28 12.71
N ASN A 138 0.86 1.10 12.25
CA ASN A 138 -0.27 1.90 12.73
C ASN A 138 -0.36 1.77 14.27
N GLY A 139 -0.49 2.88 14.99
CA GLY A 139 -0.50 2.87 16.46
C GLY A 139 0.86 2.96 17.14
N GLU A 140 1.96 3.04 16.38
CA GLU A 140 3.31 3.29 16.92
C GLU A 140 3.67 4.79 16.81
N GLN A 141 4.38 5.34 17.79
CA GLN A 141 4.88 6.72 17.68
C GLN A 141 5.94 6.85 16.57
N TRP A 142 6.01 8.02 15.93
CA TRP A 142 7.05 8.30 14.93
C TRP A 142 8.44 8.21 15.54
N SER A 143 9.27 7.40 14.90
CA SER A 143 10.67 7.17 15.26
C SER A 143 11.45 6.82 14.00
N ILE A 144 12.78 6.86 14.07
CA ILE A 144 13.65 6.41 12.97
C ILE A 144 13.35 4.95 12.61
N ARG A 145 13.10 4.11 13.62
CA ARG A 145 12.71 2.70 13.42
C ARG A 145 11.43 2.57 12.61
N ARG A 146 10.40 3.37 12.96
CA ARG A 146 9.12 3.39 12.22
C ARG A 146 9.33 3.86 10.77
N LEU A 147 10.10 4.94 10.57
CA LEU A 147 10.42 5.46 9.25
C LEU A 147 11.10 4.42 8.35
N ILE A 148 12.05 3.65 8.90
CA ILE A 148 12.70 2.55 8.18
C ILE A 148 11.70 1.42 7.90
N ALA A 149 10.89 1.04 8.90
CA ALA A 149 9.93 -0.07 8.76
C ALA A 149 8.87 0.18 7.68
N ILE A 150 8.37 1.41 7.53
CA ILE A 150 7.39 1.70 6.48
C ILE A 150 7.99 1.70 5.07
N GLY A 151 9.28 2.01 4.94
CA GLY A 151 10.01 2.01 3.67
C GLY A 151 10.52 0.63 3.26
N ASP A 152 10.79 -0.23 4.25
CA ASP A 152 11.36 -1.55 4.04
C ASP A 152 10.61 -2.61 4.88
N ASN A 153 9.80 -3.42 4.19
CA ASN A 153 8.97 -4.43 4.83
C ASN A 153 9.79 -5.61 5.38
N GLY A 154 10.94 -5.92 4.76
CA GLY A 154 11.84 -6.94 5.28
C GLY A 154 12.41 -6.52 6.63
N LEU A 155 12.83 -5.26 6.75
CA LEU A 155 13.27 -4.67 8.01
C LEU A 155 12.11 -4.54 9.01
N ALA A 156 10.90 -4.22 8.58
CA ALA A 156 9.72 -4.22 9.45
C ALA A 156 9.49 -5.59 10.09
N VAL A 157 9.59 -6.67 9.30
CA VAL A 157 9.50 -8.06 9.81
C VAL A 157 10.66 -8.36 10.75
N LEU A 158 11.90 -8.02 10.38
CA LEU A 158 13.08 -8.24 11.21
C LEU A 158 12.94 -7.55 12.57
N PHE A 159 12.51 -6.30 12.58
CA PHE A 159 12.24 -5.52 13.78
C PHE A 159 11.20 -6.20 14.68
N ARG A 160 10.13 -6.75 14.12
CA ARG A 160 9.14 -7.51 14.91
C ARG A 160 9.72 -8.79 15.51
N ILE A 161 10.57 -9.50 14.76
CA ILE A 161 11.27 -10.70 15.24
C ILE A 161 12.22 -10.33 16.39
N ILE A 162 13.05 -9.31 16.22
CA ILE A 162 14.02 -8.90 17.25
C ILE A 162 13.29 -8.44 18.53
N SER A 163 12.17 -7.73 18.41
CA SER A 163 11.38 -7.29 19.55
C SER A 163 10.51 -8.37 20.21
N ALA A 164 10.36 -9.55 19.60
CA ALA A 164 9.60 -10.63 20.21
C ALA A 164 10.33 -11.22 21.43
N SER A 165 9.58 -11.44 22.51
CA SER A 165 10.08 -11.80 23.84
C SER A 165 10.71 -13.19 23.94
N ASN A 166 10.33 -14.13 23.08
CA ASN A 166 10.86 -15.49 23.10
C ASN A 166 11.00 -16.12 21.70
N TRP A 167 11.78 -17.19 21.63
CA TRP A 167 12.13 -17.87 20.38
C TRP A 167 10.93 -18.53 19.67
N THR A 168 9.93 -18.99 20.42
CA THR A 168 8.72 -19.58 19.85
C THR A 168 7.93 -18.54 19.06
N VAL A 169 7.74 -17.34 19.63
CA VAL A 169 7.06 -16.22 18.95
C VAL A 169 7.88 -15.76 17.73
N ARG A 170 9.22 -15.67 17.85
CA ARG A 170 10.11 -15.34 16.73
C ARG A 170 9.93 -16.28 15.55
N LYS A 171 9.92 -17.59 15.79
CA LYS A 171 9.68 -18.63 14.76
C LYS A 171 8.32 -18.47 14.10
N VAL A 172 7.27 -18.17 14.86
CA VAL A 172 5.92 -17.97 14.32
C VAL A 172 5.85 -16.74 13.42
N ILE A 173 6.41 -15.60 13.86
CA ILE A 173 6.47 -14.38 13.05
C ILE A 173 7.24 -14.64 11.76
N PHE A 174 8.43 -15.24 11.85
CA PHE A 174 9.25 -15.57 10.68
C PHE A 174 8.50 -16.46 9.70
N LYS A 175 7.92 -17.58 10.17
CA LYS A 175 7.19 -18.52 9.30
C LYS A 175 6.00 -17.85 8.62
N ARG A 176 5.22 -17.05 9.37
CA ARG A 176 4.06 -16.33 8.81
C ARG A 176 4.49 -15.29 7.78
N ALA A 177 5.53 -14.51 8.07
CA ALA A 177 6.06 -13.51 7.15
C ALA A 177 6.62 -14.18 5.88
N PHE A 178 7.44 -15.22 6.03
CA PHE A 178 8.00 -15.98 4.92
C PHE A 178 6.89 -16.49 3.99
N MET A 179 5.87 -17.17 4.54
CA MET A 179 4.74 -17.67 3.75
C MET A 179 3.92 -16.54 3.11
N ALA A 180 3.78 -15.40 3.79
CA ALA A 180 3.07 -14.25 3.24
C ALA A 180 3.83 -13.59 2.09
N TYR A 181 5.16 -13.55 2.12
CA TYR A 181 5.97 -12.95 1.04
C TYR A 181 6.38 -13.95 -0.05
N PHE A 182 6.23 -15.26 0.15
CA PHE A 182 6.67 -16.26 -0.82
C PHE A 182 5.81 -16.28 -2.10
N PRO A 183 6.41 -16.44 -3.31
CA PRO A 183 7.85 -16.34 -3.59
C PRO A 183 8.29 -14.92 -3.96
N LEU A 184 7.39 -14.11 -4.52
CA LEU A 184 7.76 -12.84 -5.18
C LEU A 184 8.32 -11.79 -4.22
N GLY A 185 7.76 -11.67 -3.03
CA GLY A 185 8.28 -10.77 -2.00
C GLY A 185 9.67 -11.15 -1.53
N ILE A 186 9.95 -12.45 -1.41
CA ILE A 186 11.28 -12.92 -1.06
C ILE A 186 12.26 -12.59 -2.17
N ILE A 187 11.91 -12.85 -3.43
CA ILE A 187 12.74 -12.50 -4.59
C ILE A 187 13.02 -11.00 -4.61
N HIS A 188 11.99 -10.17 -4.44
CA HIS A 188 12.11 -8.73 -4.45
C HIS A 188 13.04 -8.19 -3.35
N TRP A 189 12.80 -8.54 -2.09
CA TRP A 189 13.61 -8.05 -0.97
C TRP A 189 15.03 -8.62 -1.01
N SER A 190 15.23 -9.85 -1.48
CA SER A 190 16.57 -10.41 -1.71
C SER A 190 17.32 -9.63 -2.79
N LEU A 191 16.69 -9.33 -3.94
CA LEU A 191 17.31 -8.52 -4.98
C LEU A 191 17.66 -7.12 -4.46
N TRP A 192 16.77 -6.51 -3.68
CA TRP A 192 17.01 -5.21 -3.05
C TRP A 192 18.24 -5.22 -2.15
N TYR A 193 18.36 -6.20 -1.25
CA TYR A 193 19.50 -6.28 -0.34
C TYR A 193 20.80 -6.69 -1.02
N ILE A 194 20.74 -7.56 -2.04
CA ILE A 194 21.93 -7.90 -2.85
C ILE A 194 22.44 -6.64 -3.57
N PHE A 195 21.53 -5.87 -4.18
CA PHE A 195 21.86 -4.60 -4.83
C PHE A 195 22.51 -3.62 -3.84
N LEU A 196 21.85 -3.34 -2.72
CA LEU A 196 22.35 -2.40 -1.72
C LEU A 196 23.69 -2.86 -1.12
N GLY A 197 23.81 -4.13 -0.77
CA GLY A 197 25.01 -4.69 -0.17
C GLY A 197 26.21 -4.64 -1.12
N PHE A 198 26.02 -5.04 -2.39
CA PHE A 198 27.07 -4.97 -3.39
C PHE A 198 27.58 -3.54 -3.58
N HIS A 199 26.68 -2.58 -3.85
CA HIS A 199 27.06 -1.21 -4.12
C HIS A 199 27.62 -0.49 -2.88
N ALA A 200 27.14 -0.83 -1.68
CA ALA A 200 27.71 -0.29 -0.44
C ALA A 200 29.14 -0.77 -0.22
N VAL A 201 29.39 -2.08 -0.39
CA VAL A 201 30.74 -2.65 -0.24
C VAL A 201 31.69 -2.09 -1.30
N ASP A 202 31.23 -2.01 -2.55
CA ASP A 202 32.01 -1.46 -3.66
C ASP A 202 32.40 0.01 -3.39
N ALA A 203 31.42 0.85 -3.03
CA ALA A 203 31.62 2.26 -2.71
C ALA A 203 32.56 2.46 -1.51
N VAL A 204 32.40 1.69 -0.43
CA VAL A 204 33.27 1.76 0.75
C VAL A 204 34.70 1.34 0.41
N SER A 205 34.87 0.27 -0.38
CA SER A 205 36.19 -0.20 -0.80
C SER A 205 36.92 0.82 -1.66
N SER A 206 36.19 1.46 -2.59
CA SER A 206 36.72 2.54 -3.42
C SER A 206 37.12 3.76 -2.59
N TRP A 207 36.27 4.17 -1.65
CA TRP A 207 36.55 5.28 -0.74
C TRP A 207 37.77 5.02 0.17
N ALA A 208 37.97 3.77 0.58
CA ALA A 208 39.15 3.33 1.33
C ALA A 208 40.41 3.17 0.45
N ASN A 209 40.35 3.53 -0.84
CA ASN A 209 41.41 3.36 -1.83
C ASN A 209 41.89 1.89 -1.96
N ALA A 210 40.99 0.95 -1.73
CA ALA A 210 41.21 -0.49 -1.80
C ALA A 210 40.09 -1.16 -2.63
N PRO A 211 39.94 -0.79 -3.93
CA PRO A 211 38.85 -1.28 -4.76
C PRO A 211 38.89 -2.80 -4.91
N ILE A 212 37.72 -3.43 -4.79
CA ILE A 212 37.58 -4.88 -4.91
C ILE A 212 37.59 -5.27 -6.39
N ALA A 213 38.50 -6.17 -6.76
CA ALA A 213 38.51 -6.79 -8.08
C ALA A 213 37.44 -7.89 -8.17
N TRP A 214 36.19 -7.49 -8.40
CA TRP A 214 35.08 -8.43 -8.58
C TRP A 214 35.29 -9.34 -9.81
N SER A 215 34.90 -10.60 -9.70
CA SER A 215 34.96 -11.54 -10.82
C SER A 215 34.03 -11.11 -11.96
N ALA A 216 34.36 -11.48 -13.20
CA ALA A 216 33.50 -11.22 -14.36
C ALA A 216 32.09 -11.80 -14.17
N THR A 217 31.97 -12.98 -13.54
CA THR A 217 30.69 -13.59 -13.20
C THR A 217 29.88 -12.72 -12.24
N THR A 218 30.51 -12.19 -11.19
CA THR A 218 29.84 -11.28 -10.24
C THR A 218 29.33 -10.04 -10.95
N LEU A 219 30.16 -9.42 -11.80
CA LEU A 219 29.78 -8.22 -12.55
C LEU A 219 28.61 -8.48 -13.52
N ASN A 220 28.59 -9.63 -14.20
CA ASN A 220 27.49 -10.02 -15.08
C ASN A 220 26.17 -10.22 -14.31
N ILE A 221 26.22 -10.90 -13.15
CA ILE A 221 25.05 -11.05 -12.27
C ILE A 221 24.57 -9.67 -11.81
N MET A 222 25.49 -8.81 -11.36
CA MET A 222 25.13 -7.48 -10.88
C MET A 222 24.59 -6.57 -11.98
N HIS A 223 25.00 -6.74 -13.23
CA HIS A 223 24.39 -6.05 -14.36
C HIS A 223 22.89 -6.36 -14.46
N VAL A 224 22.50 -7.65 -14.35
CA VAL A 224 21.09 -8.06 -14.35
C VAL A 224 20.36 -7.52 -13.11
N VAL A 225 20.97 -7.63 -11.93
CA VAL A 225 20.39 -7.10 -10.68
C VAL A 225 20.16 -5.59 -10.79
N ASN A 226 21.10 -4.83 -11.35
CA ASN A 226 20.97 -3.38 -11.55
C ASN A 226 19.78 -3.04 -12.47
N ILE A 227 19.60 -3.78 -13.56
CA ILE A 227 18.45 -3.60 -14.45
C ILE A 227 17.14 -3.88 -13.70
N LEU A 228 17.04 -5.06 -13.07
CA LEU A 228 15.85 -5.45 -12.29
C LEU A 228 15.56 -4.47 -11.16
N THR A 229 16.59 -3.92 -10.53
CA THR A 229 16.41 -2.92 -9.48
C THR A 229 15.69 -1.70 -10.02
N VAL A 230 16.09 -1.19 -11.18
CA VAL A 230 15.48 0.03 -11.72
C VAL A 230 14.08 -0.22 -12.30
N VAL A 231 13.86 -1.34 -12.99
CA VAL A 231 12.59 -1.57 -13.70
C VAL A 231 11.53 -2.32 -12.88
N TRP A 232 11.90 -2.86 -11.72
CA TRP A 232 11.00 -3.71 -10.94
C TRP A 232 11.08 -3.50 -9.42
N VAL A 233 12.28 -3.45 -8.84
CA VAL A 233 12.45 -3.37 -7.37
C VAL A 233 12.27 -1.95 -6.84
N ALA A 234 13.14 -1.01 -7.19
CA ALA A 234 13.12 0.36 -6.70
C ALA A 234 11.79 1.11 -6.93
N PRO A 235 11.09 0.95 -8.08
CA PRO A 235 9.75 1.53 -8.25
C PRO A 235 8.76 1.03 -7.20
N ASN A 236 8.84 -0.25 -6.86
CA ASN A 236 8.01 -0.88 -5.85
C ASN A 236 8.42 -0.53 -4.41
N VAL A 237 9.71 -0.27 -4.15
CA VAL A 237 10.16 0.30 -2.87
C VAL A 237 9.58 1.70 -2.69
N LEU A 238 9.71 2.58 -3.69
CA LEU A 238 9.17 3.94 -3.67
C LEU A 238 7.65 3.94 -3.44
N ARG A 239 6.92 3.17 -4.25
CA ARG A 239 5.47 3.07 -4.16
C ARG A 239 5.00 2.47 -2.83
N THR A 240 5.68 1.43 -2.33
CA THR A 240 5.37 0.84 -1.02
C THR A 240 5.58 1.84 0.11
N PHE A 241 6.70 2.57 0.12
CA PHE A 241 6.93 3.64 1.08
C PHE A 241 5.80 4.67 1.05
N CYS A 242 5.41 5.14 -0.13
CA CYS A 242 4.35 6.13 -0.27
C CYS A 242 2.99 5.63 0.23
N LEU A 243 2.59 4.41 -0.15
CA LEU A 243 1.36 3.82 0.37
C LEU A 243 1.41 3.65 1.89
N HIS A 244 2.50 3.07 2.41
CA HIS A 244 2.62 2.77 3.84
C HIS A 244 2.63 4.04 4.67
N PHE A 245 3.29 5.09 4.19
CA PHE A 245 3.23 6.41 4.79
C PHE A 245 1.78 6.92 4.84
N VAL A 246 1.02 6.81 3.75
CA VAL A 246 -0.37 7.31 3.73
C VAL A 246 -1.29 6.46 4.62
N THR A 247 -1.35 5.15 4.40
CA THR A 247 -2.27 4.25 5.10
C THR A 247 -2.01 4.20 6.60
N SER A 248 -0.73 4.09 7.01
CA SER A 248 -0.37 4.01 8.43
C SER A 248 -0.53 5.32 9.19
N ASN A 249 -0.89 6.42 8.53
CA ASN A 249 -1.21 7.69 9.18
C ASN A 249 -2.69 8.06 9.10
N MET A 250 -3.44 7.43 8.18
CA MET A 250 -4.86 7.73 7.99
C MET A 250 -5.78 6.84 8.82
N HIS A 251 -5.33 5.66 9.21
CA HIS A 251 -6.05 4.78 10.12
C HIS A 251 -5.84 5.20 11.57
N TYR A 252 -6.93 5.30 12.32
CA TYR A 252 -6.86 5.49 13.76
C TYR A 252 -6.61 4.16 14.48
N TYR A 253 -6.15 4.25 15.73
CA TYR A 253 -5.77 3.07 16.51
C TYR A 253 -6.01 3.23 18.02
N GLY A 254 -6.62 2.20 18.59
CA GLY A 254 -6.64 1.87 20.01
C GLY A 254 -7.80 2.49 20.80
N ASP A 255 -8.09 3.77 20.59
CA ASP A 255 -9.20 4.51 21.22
C ASP A 255 -10.37 4.75 20.24
N VAL A 256 -10.57 3.75 19.36
CA VAL A 256 -11.64 3.68 18.36
C VAL A 256 -12.70 2.70 18.85
N GLU A 257 -13.96 3.09 18.77
CA GLU A 257 -15.08 2.19 19.06
C GLU A 257 -15.19 1.08 17.99
N LEU A 258 -15.22 -0.17 18.42
CA LEU A 258 -15.28 -1.32 17.52
C LEU A 258 -16.54 -1.28 16.65
N GLY A 259 -16.35 -1.31 15.33
CA GLY A 259 -17.44 -1.23 14.35
C GLY A 259 -17.88 0.20 14.01
N ASN A 260 -17.34 1.22 14.68
CA ASN A 260 -17.63 2.62 14.36
C ASN A 260 -16.77 3.11 13.19
N VAL A 261 -17.32 2.99 11.97
CA VAL A 261 -16.62 3.31 10.72
C VAL A 261 -16.15 4.77 10.65
N ILE A 262 -16.87 5.69 11.30
CA ILE A 262 -16.51 7.13 11.34
C ILE A 262 -15.14 7.34 12.00
N GLN A 263 -14.81 6.50 12.98
CA GLN A 263 -13.59 6.59 13.76
C GLN A 263 -12.43 5.76 13.17
N GLN A 264 -12.68 4.91 12.17
CA GLN A 264 -11.65 4.02 11.63
C GLN A 264 -10.57 4.76 10.83
N THR A 265 -10.97 5.75 10.04
CA THR A 265 -10.07 6.46 9.12
C THR A 265 -10.33 7.96 9.08
N GLN A 266 -9.33 8.72 8.63
CA GLN A 266 -9.46 10.09 8.18
C GLN A 266 -9.23 10.21 6.67
N VAL A 267 -9.73 11.29 6.08
CA VAL A 267 -9.40 11.67 4.71
C VAL A 267 -8.16 12.56 4.71
N LEU A 268 -7.14 12.17 3.95
CA LEU A 268 -5.87 12.88 3.80
C LEU A 268 -5.75 13.50 2.40
N THR A 269 -5.88 14.83 2.34
CA THR A 269 -5.82 15.65 1.12
C THR A 269 -4.94 16.92 1.24
N PRO A 270 -4.00 17.07 2.21
CA PRO A 270 -3.20 18.28 2.23
C PRO A 270 -2.24 18.30 1.03
N TRP A 271 -1.96 19.48 0.48
CA TRP A 271 -1.18 19.63 -0.76
C TRP A 271 0.22 19.00 -0.68
N TRP A 272 0.86 18.99 0.50
CA TRP A 272 2.19 18.43 0.69
C TRP A 272 2.21 16.90 0.61
N MET A 273 1.04 16.24 0.68
CA MET A 273 0.93 14.80 0.47
C MET A 273 0.92 14.40 -1.01
N MET A 274 0.84 15.34 -1.95
CA MET A 274 0.76 15.07 -3.38
C MET A 274 1.84 14.10 -3.91
N PRO A 275 3.12 14.19 -3.50
CA PRO A 275 4.12 13.21 -3.93
C PRO A 275 3.80 11.78 -3.49
N PHE A 276 3.28 11.59 -2.28
CA PHE A 276 2.87 10.28 -1.79
C PHE A 276 1.61 9.80 -2.49
N GLN A 277 0.64 10.69 -2.69
CA GLN A 277 -0.61 10.39 -3.39
C GLN A 277 -0.38 9.97 -4.84
N LEU A 278 0.64 10.54 -5.51
CA LEU A 278 1.01 10.15 -6.87
C LEU A 278 1.38 8.67 -6.95
N PHE A 279 2.11 8.14 -5.96
CA PHE A 279 2.57 6.75 -5.95
C PHE A 279 1.67 5.80 -5.15
N CYS A 280 0.55 6.28 -4.61
CA CYS A 280 -0.54 5.42 -4.12
C CYS A 280 -1.88 5.72 -4.81
N PHE A 281 -1.87 6.43 -5.94
CA PHE A 281 -3.05 6.80 -6.72
C PHE A 281 -4.20 7.42 -5.90
N ASN A 282 -3.90 8.51 -5.17
CA ASN A 282 -4.83 9.25 -4.33
C ASN A 282 -5.48 8.39 -3.21
N PHE A 283 -4.85 7.29 -2.80
CA PHE A 283 -5.37 6.42 -1.73
C PHE A 283 -5.80 7.20 -0.48
N GLY A 284 -5.01 8.17 -0.03
CA GLY A 284 -5.32 8.94 1.17
C GLY A 284 -6.61 9.78 1.05
N SER A 285 -7.00 10.12 -0.17
CA SER A 285 -8.24 10.84 -0.48
C SER A 285 -9.46 9.90 -0.50
N THR A 286 -9.29 8.69 -1.04
CA THR A 286 -10.42 7.81 -1.37
C THR A 286 -10.57 6.57 -0.51
N HIS A 287 -9.55 6.20 0.27
CA HIS A 287 -9.59 4.96 1.04
C HIS A 287 -10.64 5.00 2.15
N ALA A 288 -10.85 6.14 2.82
CA ALA A 288 -11.93 6.25 3.80
C ALA A 288 -13.32 5.95 3.19
N ILE A 289 -13.56 6.31 1.91
CA ILE A 289 -14.80 5.96 1.18
C ILE A 289 -14.99 4.44 1.10
N HIS A 290 -13.90 3.68 0.94
CA HIS A 290 -13.92 2.22 0.86
C HIS A 290 -14.42 1.56 2.16
N HIS A 291 -14.11 2.14 3.32
CA HIS A 291 -14.63 1.64 4.60
C HIS A 291 -16.15 1.77 4.71
N PHE A 292 -16.73 2.82 4.10
CA PHE A 292 -18.18 2.99 4.05
C PHE A 292 -18.82 2.15 2.94
N VAL A 293 -18.25 2.16 1.72
CA VAL A 293 -18.83 1.54 0.53
C VAL A 293 -17.84 0.61 -0.16
N VAL A 294 -17.64 -0.56 0.45
CA VAL A 294 -16.66 -1.59 0.04
C VAL A 294 -16.82 -2.05 -1.41
N LYS A 295 -18.05 -2.02 -1.96
CA LYS A 295 -18.36 -2.54 -3.31
C LYS A 295 -18.23 -1.50 -4.43
N GLU A 296 -17.59 -0.36 -4.19
CA GLU A 296 -17.28 0.63 -5.22
C GLU A 296 -15.81 0.59 -5.65
N PRO A 297 -15.51 0.30 -6.94
CA PRO A 297 -14.14 0.15 -7.39
C PRO A 297 -13.41 1.49 -7.33
N PHE A 298 -12.09 1.47 -7.25
CA PHE A 298 -11.31 2.65 -6.93
C PHE A 298 -11.58 3.84 -7.87
N TYR A 299 -11.74 3.61 -9.18
CA TYR A 299 -12.01 4.68 -10.14
C TYR A 299 -13.39 5.32 -9.92
N ILE A 300 -14.38 4.55 -9.43
CA ILE A 300 -15.67 5.13 -9.01
C ILE A 300 -15.48 5.93 -7.72
N ARG A 301 -14.70 5.41 -6.74
CA ARG A 301 -14.37 6.17 -5.52
C ARG A 301 -13.70 7.51 -5.84
N GLN A 302 -12.82 7.57 -6.85
CA GLN A 302 -12.22 8.82 -7.32
C GLN A 302 -13.29 9.79 -7.87
N MET A 303 -14.20 9.30 -8.71
CA MET A 303 -15.23 10.13 -9.34
C MET A 303 -16.32 10.59 -8.36
N THR A 304 -16.62 9.80 -7.32
CA THR A 304 -17.60 10.15 -6.28
C THR A 304 -16.99 10.90 -5.09
N ALA A 305 -15.65 11.05 -5.05
CA ALA A 305 -14.94 11.68 -3.95
C ALA A 305 -15.49 13.07 -3.56
N PRO A 306 -15.85 13.99 -4.49
CA PRO A 306 -16.39 15.29 -4.08
C PRO A 306 -17.68 15.20 -3.25
N VAL A 307 -18.60 14.30 -3.64
CA VAL A 307 -19.86 14.08 -2.91
C VAL A 307 -19.60 13.33 -1.61
N ALA A 308 -18.77 12.27 -1.66
CA ALA A 308 -18.42 11.48 -0.50
C ALA A 308 -17.72 12.33 0.56
N HIS A 309 -16.75 13.16 0.17
CA HIS A 309 -16.02 14.02 1.09
C HIS A 309 -16.94 15.01 1.79
N LYS A 310 -17.90 15.60 1.07
CA LYS A 310 -18.88 16.52 1.64
C LYS A 310 -19.71 15.81 2.72
N VAL A 311 -20.39 14.72 2.38
CA VAL A 311 -21.25 14.01 3.35
C VAL A 311 -20.45 13.41 4.50
N MET A 312 -19.24 12.91 4.25
CA MET A 312 -18.36 12.38 5.30
C MET A 312 -17.96 13.47 6.29
N ARG A 313 -17.62 14.68 5.81
CA ARG A 313 -17.32 15.82 6.67
C ARG A 313 -18.53 16.27 7.47
N ASP A 314 -19.69 16.40 6.82
CA ASP A 314 -20.95 16.80 7.46
C ASP A 314 -21.35 15.80 8.56
N MET A 315 -20.99 14.52 8.39
CA MET A 315 -21.26 13.43 9.34
C MET A 315 -20.10 13.15 10.31
N GLY A 316 -19.08 14.00 10.38
CA GLY A 316 -18.06 13.96 11.42
C GLY A 316 -16.84 13.07 11.15
N VAL A 317 -16.64 12.58 9.92
CA VAL A 317 -15.35 11.99 9.51
C VAL A 317 -14.30 13.11 9.47
N ARG A 318 -13.13 12.85 10.05
CA ARG A 318 -12.04 13.83 10.14
C ARG A 318 -11.28 13.96 8.81
N PHE A 319 -10.80 15.16 8.55
CA PHE A 319 -9.99 15.50 7.40
C PHE A 319 -8.70 16.14 7.88
N ASN A 320 -7.57 15.67 7.34
CA ASN A 320 -6.26 16.26 7.57
C ASN A 320 -5.95 16.47 9.07
N ASP A 321 -6.37 15.53 9.92
CA ASP A 321 -5.98 15.46 11.33
C ASP A 321 -4.52 14.98 11.40
N VAL A 322 -3.60 15.85 10.96
CA VAL A 322 -2.15 15.60 10.97
C VAL A 322 -1.60 15.55 12.39
N GLY A 323 -2.39 15.98 13.38
CA GLY A 323 -2.08 15.83 14.79
C GLY A 323 -1.88 14.36 15.18
N THR A 324 -2.60 13.43 14.52
CA THR A 324 -2.48 11.97 14.75
C THR A 324 -1.05 11.45 14.69
N PHE A 325 -0.19 12.08 13.89
CA PHE A 325 1.20 11.66 13.70
C PHE A 325 1.94 11.74 15.04
N LYS A 326 1.70 12.77 15.86
CA LYS A 326 2.33 12.93 17.17
C LYS A 326 1.71 12.05 18.26
N ARG A 327 0.48 11.58 18.06
CA ARG A 327 -0.32 10.86 19.07
C ARG A 327 -0.57 9.41 18.67
N ALA A 328 0.37 8.79 17.96
CA ALA A 328 0.33 7.38 17.58
C ALA A 328 -1.04 6.96 17.01
N ASN A 329 -1.62 7.82 16.16
CA ASN A 329 -2.91 7.62 15.51
C ASN A 329 -4.11 7.41 16.44
N ARG A 330 -4.05 7.90 17.68
CA ARG A 330 -5.23 7.96 18.53
C ARG A 330 -6.33 8.80 17.86
N TRP A 331 -7.61 8.54 18.17
CA TRP A 331 -8.75 9.35 17.76
C TRP A 331 -9.01 10.51 18.75
N ASN A 332 -8.99 10.28 20.06
CA ASN A 332 -9.24 11.27 21.10
C ASN A 332 -8.02 12.15 21.41
N LEU A 333 -8.19 13.46 21.42
CA LEU A 333 -7.09 14.42 21.58
C LEU A 333 -6.37 14.32 22.94
N ASN A 334 -7.01 13.74 23.96
CA ASN A 334 -6.54 13.77 25.35
C ASN A 334 -5.68 12.57 25.78
N ASP A 335 -5.58 11.50 24.99
CA ASP A 335 -5.02 10.20 25.43
C ASP A 335 -3.47 10.10 25.45
N LEU A 336 -2.74 11.22 25.36
CA LEU A 336 -1.28 11.19 25.51
C LEU A 336 -0.80 11.23 26.96
N SER A 337 -1.69 11.50 27.93
CA SER A 337 -1.31 11.62 29.35
C SER A 337 -1.22 10.28 30.09
N GLU A 338 -1.79 9.19 29.58
CA GLU A 338 -1.86 7.92 30.31
C GLU A 338 -0.82 6.88 29.89
N SER A 339 -0.05 7.10 28.81
CA SER A 339 0.94 6.11 28.34
C SER A 339 2.36 6.34 28.89
N LYS A 340 2.52 7.12 29.95
CA LYS A 340 3.81 7.40 30.63
C LYS A 340 3.80 7.05 32.13
N SER A 341 3.01 6.05 32.54
CA SER A 341 3.15 5.42 33.86
C SER A 341 3.83 4.07 33.74
#